data_AF-A0A1G1Z249-F1
#
_entry.id   AF-A0A1G1Z249-F1
#
_cell.length_a   1.000
_cell.length_b   1.000
_cell.length_c   1.000
_cell.angle_alpha   90.00
_cell.angle_beta   90.00
_cell.angle_gamma   90.00
#
_symmetry.space_group_name_H-M   'P 1'
#
loop_
_entity.id
_entity.type
_entity.pdbx_description
1 polymer ?
#
loop_
_entity_poly.entity_id
_entity_poly.type
_entity_poly.pdbx_seq_one_letter_code
_entity_poly.pdbx_strand_id
1 'polypeptide(L)'
;MTWLLIAALAQLTLGTSAVFDKLLLRRGVFDPWVYTFWVGILGIFSLVLVPFGFESVSLGFLLLALLAGSIFILAVLFMFLSLHRGEASEILPIIGSLSPVFTLIAGLILLSDKLSFVDLIGFSFLVAGSVIIFLSRRDKSWLKSGSLLVSSAVLFGLSNVLAKLVFDETNFVTGFVLIKLGGILAAILFLVYPSVVRNLFSSKSDTVPSNKFLYLLNRGYAGVGSLLVNVAIFMAHPALVDATQSFRYIIIFLASWFLLKEISRGRVLVYKIIATFLVVTGFVWLGFVGYARSLPALETNRPIEWGITFSEKFTDQLGIDAQETLTNIMTDLKPKKVRLVAYWDELEKEKGIFDFSNLDSYIATVENGEAKIILAMGMKTPRWPECHIPDWADALSPEERQQELMNYIEAVVNKYHDNENVIMWQVENEPFLFFGQCPGRVDDFMKQEVDLVKSLDSSRPILATDGGEAGRWFKAARYGDVFGSTMYRRVYSARFGWLVGVVDYPLSPSFFRLKENIVRWLINDYEKPFIIIELQSEPWGELGTPELNYERQTELFSLDYFKETIRFAKDTGFDEYYLWGGE
;
A
#
# COMPACT_ATOMS: atom_id res chain seq x y z
N MET A 1 1.01 -12.62 0.92
CA MET A 1 1.17 -12.06 2.30
C MET A 1 1.91 -12.99 3.28
N THR A 2 1.93 -14.31 3.04
CA THR A 2 2.48 -15.31 3.97
C THR A 2 3.97 -15.17 4.28
N TRP A 3 4.82 -14.81 3.30
CA TRP A 3 6.27 -14.68 3.54
C TRP A 3 6.62 -13.57 4.55
N LEU A 4 5.89 -12.46 4.54
CA LEU A 4 6.19 -11.29 5.39
C LEU A 4 5.88 -11.61 6.86
N LEU A 5 4.81 -12.38 7.12
CA LEU A 5 4.47 -12.88 8.45
C LEU A 5 5.52 -13.88 8.96
N ILE A 6 5.97 -14.79 8.10
CA ILE A 6 7.05 -15.75 8.43
C ILE A 6 8.34 -15.00 8.76
N ALA A 7 8.71 -13.99 7.95
CA ALA A 7 9.87 -13.15 8.21
C ALA A 7 9.73 -12.38 9.53
N ALA A 8 8.57 -11.76 9.80
CA ALA A 8 8.32 -11.07 11.07
C ALA A 8 8.46 -12.01 12.28
N LEU A 9 7.90 -13.23 12.20
CA LEU A 9 8.02 -14.26 13.24
C LEU A 9 9.48 -14.71 13.42
N ALA A 10 10.23 -14.85 12.31
CA ALA A 10 11.65 -15.16 12.34
C ALA A 10 12.44 -14.08 13.10
N GLN A 11 12.20 -12.80 12.81
CA GLN A 11 12.90 -11.70 13.47
C GLN A 11 12.48 -11.51 14.92
N LEU A 12 11.20 -11.77 15.26
CA LEU A 12 10.71 -11.84 16.64
C LEU A 12 11.46 -12.93 17.43
N THR A 13 11.57 -14.11 16.84
CA THR A 13 12.26 -15.27 17.41
C THR A 13 13.73 -14.96 17.67
N LEU A 14 14.43 -14.46 16.65
CA LEU A 14 15.85 -14.12 16.75
C LEU A 14 16.10 -12.93 17.70
N GLY A 15 15.21 -11.94 17.71
CA GLY A 15 15.34 -10.76 18.57
C GLY A 15 15.15 -11.08 20.05
N THR A 16 14.15 -11.88 20.40
CA THR A 16 13.92 -12.35 21.77
C THR A 16 15.01 -13.31 22.22
N SER A 17 15.47 -14.22 21.35
CA SER A 17 16.60 -15.10 21.64
C SER A 17 17.87 -14.32 21.99
N ALA A 18 18.16 -13.23 21.28
CA ALA A 18 19.31 -12.37 21.57
C ALA A 18 19.25 -11.69 22.95
N VAL A 19 18.04 -11.39 23.46
CA VAL A 19 17.86 -10.87 24.83
C VAL A 19 18.05 -11.98 25.87
N PHE A 20 17.55 -13.20 25.62
CA PHE A 20 17.83 -14.34 26.48
C PHE A 20 19.33 -14.68 26.53
N ASP A 21 20.05 -14.54 25.43
CA ASP A 21 21.50 -14.71 25.42
C ASP A 21 22.20 -13.76 26.39
N LYS A 22 21.75 -12.50 26.47
CA LYS A 22 22.27 -11.53 27.47
C LYS A 22 21.99 -11.95 28.92
N LEU A 23 20.89 -12.65 29.18
CA LEU A 23 20.50 -13.13 30.52
C LEU A 23 21.25 -14.39 30.93
N LEU A 24 21.48 -15.29 29.97
CA LEU A 24 22.00 -16.64 30.23
C LEU A 24 23.52 -16.72 30.19
N LEU A 25 24.19 -15.82 29.45
CA LEU A 25 25.64 -15.82 29.28
C LEU A 25 26.33 -14.76 30.14
N ARG A 26 27.41 -15.16 30.82
CA ARG A 26 28.39 -14.23 31.39
C ARG A 26 29.36 -13.77 30.30
N ARG A 27 29.75 -12.49 30.32
CA ARG A 27 30.74 -11.95 29.36
C ARG A 27 32.07 -12.68 29.53
N GLY A 28 32.58 -13.25 28.45
CA GLY A 28 33.89 -13.89 28.38
C GLY A 28 34.56 -13.60 27.05
N VAL A 29 35.87 -13.85 26.97
CA VAL A 29 36.64 -13.73 25.73
C VAL A 29 36.29 -14.91 24.82
N PHE A 30 35.98 -14.63 23.55
CA PHE A 30 35.65 -15.67 22.57
C PHE A 30 36.67 -15.67 21.42
N ASP A 31 36.99 -16.87 20.94
CA ASP A 31 37.80 -17.08 19.74
C ASP A 31 36.88 -17.08 18.50
N PRO A 32 37.04 -16.13 17.55
CA PRO A 32 36.20 -16.02 16.37
C PRO A 32 36.14 -17.27 15.50
N TRP A 33 37.26 -17.99 15.35
CA TRP A 33 37.36 -19.18 14.52
C TRP A 33 36.64 -20.35 15.15
N VAL A 34 36.81 -20.54 16.47
CA VAL A 34 36.12 -21.58 17.23
C VAL A 34 34.60 -21.38 17.20
N TYR A 35 34.13 -20.14 17.37
CA TYR A 35 32.69 -19.84 17.33
C TYR A 35 32.11 -20.06 15.93
N THR A 36 32.82 -19.62 14.89
CA THR A 36 32.41 -19.85 13.50
C THR A 36 32.35 -21.35 13.17
N PHE A 37 33.35 -22.11 13.60
CA PHE A 37 33.39 -23.56 13.44
C PHE A 37 32.12 -24.21 14.00
N TRP A 38 31.77 -23.90 15.25
CA TRP A 38 30.56 -24.46 15.87
C TRP A 38 29.27 -24.03 15.17
N VAL A 39 29.16 -22.77 14.70
CA VAL A 39 28.01 -22.32 13.90
C VAL A 39 27.87 -23.15 12.61
N GLY A 40 28.97 -23.48 11.93
CA GLY A 40 28.94 -24.34 10.76
C GLY A 40 28.53 -25.78 11.06
N ILE A 41 29.09 -26.37 12.12
CA ILE A 41 28.76 -27.74 12.55
C ILE A 41 27.29 -27.89 12.96
N LEU A 42 26.68 -26.86 13.57
CA LEU A 42 25.25 -26.88 13.89
C LEU A 42 24.34 -27.07 12.65
N GLY A 43 24.87 -26.86 11.44
CA GLY A 43 24.18 -27.24 10.20
C GLY A 43 23.79 -28.72 10.12
N ILE A 44 24.45 -29.61 10.89
CA ILE A 44 24.16 -31.05 10.90
C ILE A 44 22.71 -31.37 11.29
N PHE A 45 22.07 -30.51 12.09
CA PHE A 45 20.66 -30.69 12.47
C PHE A 45 19.71 -30.58 11.28
N SER A 46 20.12 -29.97 10.16
CA SER A 46 19.33 -29.97 8.93
C SER A 46 19.12 -31.38 8.36
N LEU A 47 20.00 -32.34 8.65
CA LEU A 47 19.88 -33.73 8.17
C LEU A 47 18.61 -34.42 8.68
N VAL A 48 18.04 -33.94 9.79
CA VAL A 48 16.73 -34.42 10.29
C VAL A 48 15.62 -34.18 9.26
N LEU A 49 15.77 -33.20 8.37
CA LEU A 49 14.79 -32.89 7.33
C LEU A 49 14.91 -33.82 6.10
N VAL A 50 15.98 -34.59 5.95
CA VAL A 50 16.22 -35.44 4.76
C VAL A 50 15.05 -36.40 4.46
N PRO A 51 14.45 -37.10 5.44
CA PRO A 51 13.31 -37.98 5.18
C PRO A 51 12.03 -37.27 4.71
N PHE A 52 11.97 -35.94 4.80
CA PHE A 52 10.75 -35.14 4.56
C PHE A 52 10.70 -34.48 3.17
N GLY A 53 11.49 -34.97 2.21
CA GLY A 53 11.43 -34.51 0.82
C GLY A 53 12.78 -34.18 0.20
N PHE A 54 13.87 -34.81 0.64
CA PHE A 54 15.15 -34.65 -0.03
C PHE A 54 15.16 -35.36 -1.40
N GLU A 55 15.56 -34.63 -2.44
CA GLU A 55 15.61 -35.09 -3.82
C GLU A 55 17.02 -34.96 -4.40
N SER A 56 17.32 -35.73 -5.44
CA SER A 56 18.59 -35.61 -6.17
C SER A 56 18.60 -34.34 -7.02
N VAL A 57 19.71 -33.60 -7.01
CA VAL A 57 19.91 -32.37 -7.79
C VAL A 57 21.01 -32.53 -8.82
N SER A 58 21.03 -31.65 -9.83
CA SER A 58 22.13 -31.59 -10.79
C SER A 58 23.44 -31.18 -10.09
N LEU A 59 24.58 -31.55 -10.70
CA LEU A 59 25.90 -31.18 -10.17
C LEU A 59 26.06 -29.65 -10.04
N GLY A 60 25.47 -28.88 -10.98
CA GLY A 60 25.50 -27.42 -10.94
C GLY A 60 24.84 -26.86 -9.67
N PHE A 61 23.62 -27.31 -9.36
CA PHE A 61 22.89 -26.85 -8.18
C PHE A 61 23.47 -27.38 -6.86
N LEU A 62 24.03 -28.59 -6.87
CA LEU A 62 24.81 -29.10 -5.74
C LEU A 62 25.98 -28.16 -5.43
N LEU A 63 26.82 -27.85 -6.42
CA LEU A 63 27.97 -26.97 -6.24
C LEU A 63 27.56 -25.55 -5.82
N LEU A 64 26.47 -25.03 -6.40
CA LEU A 64 25.91 -23.73 -6.03
C LEU A 64 25.44 -23.69 -4.57
N ALA A 65 24.73 -24.73 -4.11
CA ALA A 65 24.28 -24.83 -2.73
C ALA A 65 25.45 -24.95 -1.75
N LEU A 66 26.45 -25.77 -2.07
CA LEU A 66 27.66 -25.89 -1.27
C LEU A 66 28.42 -24.55 -1.19
N LEU A 67 28.49 -23.81 -2.29
CA LEU A 67 29.09 -22.48 -2.35
C LEU A 67 28.31 -21.47 -1.50
N ALA A 68 26.97 -21.43 -1.62
CA ALA A 68 26.12 -20.54 -0.84
C ALA A 68 26.34 -20.73 0.67
N GLY A 69 26.40 -21.98 1.13
CA GLY A 69 26.71 -22.34 2.51
C GLY A 69 28.13 -22.00 2.94
N SER A 70 29.10 -22.19 2.06
CA SER A 70 30.51 -21.84 2.33
C SER A 70 30.70 -20.35 2.49
N ILE A 71 30.10 -19.55 1.60
CA ILE A 71 30.11 -18.08 1.68
C ILE A 71 29.39 -17.60 2.94
N PHE A 72 28.30 -18.25 3.35
CA PHE A 72 27.64 -17.94 4.62
C PHE A 72 28.60 -18.08 5.81
N ILE A 73 29.35 -19.19 5.89
CA ILE A 73 30.29 -19.43 6.98
C ILE A 73 31.46 -18.44 6.94
N LEU A 74 31.91 -18.07 5.74
CA LEU A 74 32.89 -16.99 5.59
C LEU A 74 32.33 -15.65 6.09
N ALA A 75 31.07 -15.31 5.77
CA ALA A 75 30.41 -14.10 6.25
C ALA A 75 30.35 -14.07 7.79
N VAL A 76 30.03 -15.22 8.42
CA VAL A 76 30.01 -15.40 9.88
C VAL A 76 31.42 -15.24 10.48
N LEU A 77 32.46 -15.74 9.84
CA LEU A 77 33.84 -15.55 10.30
C LEU A 77 34.20 -14.06 10.34
N PHE A 78 33.95 -13.34 9.24
CA PHE A 78 34.20 -11.90 9.17
C PHE A 78 33.38 -11.11 10.20
N MET A 79 32.14 -11.53 10.46
CA MET A 79 31.32 -10.99 11.54
C MET A 79 31.99 -11.17 12.90
N PHE A 80 32.42 -12.38 13.26
CA PHE A 80 33.06 -12.64 14.55
C PHE A 80 34.44 -11.98 14.68
N LEU A 81 35.22 -11.89 13.60
CA LEU A 81 36.48 -11.14 13.58
C LEU A 81 36.25 -9.64 13.81
N SER A 82 35.18 -9.08 13.23
CA SER A 82 34.77 -7.71 13.50
C SER A 82 34.39 -7.55 14.97
N LEU A 83 33.56 -8.46 15.52
CA LEU A 83 33.10 -8.47 16.91
C LEU A 83 34.23 -8.63 17.94
N HIS A 84 35.35 -9.22 17.55
CA HIS A 84 36.52 -9.33 18.40
C HIS A 84 37.28 -7.99 18.52
N ARG A 85 37.09 -7.07 17.56
CA ARG A 85 37.77 -5.77 17.47
C ARG A 85 36.87 -4.58 17.82
N GLY A 86 35.56 -4.78 17.97
CA GLY A 86 34.59 -3.76 18.33
C GLY A 86 33.42 -4.34 19.12
N GLU A 87 32.45 -3.51 19.49
CA GLU A 87 31.34 -3.98 20.32
C GLU A 87 30.23 -4.69 19.53
N ALA A 88 29.65 -5.74 20.10
CA ALA A 88 28.50 -6.44 19.52
C ALA A 88 27.24 -5.57 19.42
N SER A 89 27.10 -4.63 20.36
CA SER A 89 26.11 -3.58 20.30
C SER A 89 26.26 -2.85 18.97
N GLU A 90 27.46 -2.45 18.55
CA GLU A 90 27.79 -1.67 17.35
C GLU A 90 27.72 -2.45 16.04
N ILE A 91 28.43 -3.57 15.96
CA ILE A 91 28.74 -4.24 14.70
C ILE A 91 27.51 -4.92 14.09
N LEU A 92 26.71 -5.61 14.90
CA LEU A 92 25.58 -6.39 14.39
C LEU A 92 24.55 -5.53 13.67
N PRO A 93 24.12 -4.35 14.19
CA PRO A 93 23.18 -3.49 13.49
C PRO A 93 23.73 -2.88 12.20
N ILE A 94 25.03 -2.58 12.12
CA ILE A 94 25.61 -2.07 10.87
C ILE A 94 25.60 -3.16 9.80
N ILE A 95 26.00 -4.39 10.15
CA ILE A 95 25.90 -5.53 9.22
C ILE A 95 24.44 -5.73 8.80
N GLY A 96 23.50 -5.67 9.75
CA GLY A 96 22.07 -5.78 9.46
C GLY A 96 21.48 -4.62 8.64
N SER A 97 22.12 -3.44 8.62
CA SER A 97 21.72 -2.34 7.74
C SER A 97 22.35 -2.42 6.34
N LEU A 98 23.56 -2.94 6.23
CA LEU A 98 24.31 -3.02 4.97
C LEU A 98 23.99 -4.28 4.17
N SER A 99 23.79 -5.42 4.85
CA SER A 99 23.49 -6.71 4.20
C SER A 99 22.28 -6.63 3.26
N PRO A 100 21.13 -6.03 3.63
CA PRO A 100 19.98 -5.93 2.71
C PRO A 100 20.30 -5.13 1.45
N VAL A 101 21.12 -4.09 1.55
CA VAL A 101 21.56 -3.27 0.41
C VAL A 101 22.44 -4.10 -0.52
N PHE A 102 23.41 -4.83 0.02
CA PHE A 102 24.24 -5.72 -0.80
C PHE A 102 23.47 -6.90 -1.36
N THR A 103 22.46 -7.40 -0.65
CA THR A 103 21.52 -8.41 -1.15
C THR A 103 20.73 -7.89 -2.33
N LEU A 104 20.27 -6.63 -2.27
CA LEU A 104 19.61 -5.98 -3.41
C LEU A 104 20.57 -5.85 -4.60
N ILE A 105 21.79 -5.35 -4.38
CA ILE A 105 22.80 -5.19 -5.44
C ILE A 105 23.13 -6.54 -6.09
N ALA A 106 23.41 -7.57 -5.29
CA ALA A 106 23.68 -8.91 -5.81
C ALA A 106 22.44 -9.50 -6.51
N GLY A 107 21.24 -9.25 -5.98
CA GLY A 107 19.98 -9.68 -6.60
C GLY A 107 19.74 -9.05 -7.96
N LEU A 108 20.04 -7.75 -8.13
CA LEU A 108 19.93 -7.06 -9.42
C LEU A 108 20.86 -7.63 -10.50
N ILE A 109 21.98 -8.25 -10.10
CA ILE A 109 22.98 -8.81 -11.01
C ILE A 109 22.67 -10.29 -11.32
N LEU A 110 22.25 -11.05 -10.31
CA LEU A 110 22.19 -12.52 -10.38
C LEU A 110 20.78 -13.09 -10.51
N LEU A 111 19.73 -12.38 -10.06
CA LEU A 111 18.34 -12.86 -10.13
C LEU A 111 17.65 -12.34 -11.39
N SER A 112 16.80 -13.18 -11.99
CA SER A 112 15.90 -12.78 -13.08
C SER A 112 14.77 -11.88 -12.58
N ASP A 113 14.23 -12.21 -11.40
CA ASP A 113 13.10 -11.50 -10.80
C ASP A 113 13.56 -10.22 -10.12
N LYS A 114 13.05 -9.08 -10.61
CA LYS A 114 13.37 -7.76 -10.08
C LYS A 114 12.28 -7.28 -9.14
N LEU A 115 12.68 -6.54 -8.11
CA LEU A 115 11.74 -5.82 -7.26
C LEU A 115 11.03 -4.73 -8.05
N SER A 116 9.71 -4.64 -7.90
CA SER A 116 8.94 -3.53 -8.47
C SER A 116 9.22 -2.23 -7.72
N PHE A 117 8.89 -1.09 -8.33
CA PHE A 117 9.02 0.22 -7.69
C PHE A 117 8.28 0.29 -6.35
N VAL A 118 7.09 -0.32 -6.25
CA VAL A 118 6.33 -0.36 -4.99
C VAL A 118 7.01 -1.24 -3.92
N ASP A 119 7.69 -2.32 -4.29
CA ASP A 119 8.47 -3.11 -3.32
C ASP A 119 9.69 -2.32 -2.82
N LEU A 120 10.32 -1.54 -3.71
CA LEU A 120 11.47 -0.70 -3.36
C LEU A 120 11.10 0.41 -2.37
N ILE A 121 9.89 0.97 -2.43
CA ILE A 121 9.40 1.92 -1.42
C ILE A 121 9.39 1.26 -0.03
N GLY A 122 8.80 0.07 0.09
CA GLY A 122 8.76 -0.68 1.36
C GLY A 122 10.15 -1.06 1.85
N PHE A 123 11.01 -1.54 0.95
CA PHE A 123 12.42 -1.82 1.23
C PHE A 123 13.16 -0.58 1.77
N SER A 124 12.94 0.59 1.16
CA SER A 124 13.61 1.83 1.55
C SER A 124 13.28 2.25 2.99
N PHE A 125 12.01 2.09 3.41
CA PHE A 125 11.59 2.34 4.79
C PHE A 125 12.28 1.41 5.79
N LEU A 126 12.35 0.11 5.49
CA LEU A 126 13.02 -0.88 6.35
C LEU A 126 14.53 -0.60 6.49
N VAL A 127 15.21 -0.32 5.38
CA VAL A 127 16.64 0.03 5.38
C VAL A 127 16.88 1.35 6.09
N ALA A 128 16.09 2.39 5.81
CA ALA A 128 16.20 3.67 6.49
C ALA A 128 16.03 3.51 8.01
N GLY A 129 15.04 2.72 8.45
CA GLY A 129 14.85 2.39 9.87
C GLY A 129 16.11 1.79 10.51
N SER A 130 16.76 0.84 9.84
CA SER A 130 18.01 0.25 10.32
C SER A 130 19.19 1.24 10.39
N VAL A 131 19.30 2.14 9.40
CA VAL A 131 20.33 3.19 9.36
C VAL A 131 20.11 4.19 10.51
N ILE A 132 18.87 4.59 10.79
CA ILE A 132 18.54 5.46 11.92
C ILE A 132 18.92 4.82 13.27
N ILE A 133 18.75 3.50 13.44
CA ILE A 133 19.22 2.76 14.64
C ILE A 133 20.74 2.82 14.75
N PHE A 134 21.45 2.70 13.62
CA PHE A 134 22.90 2.84 13.60
C PHE A 134 23.34 4.26 14.01
N LEU A 135 22.71 5.30 13.44
CA LEU A 135 23.03 6.70 13.72
C LEU A 135 22.72 7.15 15.16
N SER A 136 21.92 6.37 15.90
CA SER A 136 21.62 6.67 17.30
C SER A 136 22.83 6.54 18.24
N ARG A 137 24.01 6.14 17.74
CA ARG A 137 25.14 5.68 18.55
C ARG A 137 26.21 6.74 18.72
N ARG A 138 26.83 6.74 19.91
CA ARG A 138 27.80 7.76 20.32
C ARG A 138 29.26 7.34 20.08
N ASP A 139 29.55 6.05 20.18
CA ASP A 139 30.90 5.52 19.99
C ASP A 139 31.10 5.11 18.51
N LYS A 140 32.32 5.30 18.02
CA LYS A 140 32.76 5.05 16.64
C LYS A 140 33.78 3.90 16.57
N SER A 141 33.76 3.01 17.56
CA SER A 141 34.69 1.86 17.65
C SER A 141 34.65 0.98 16.40
N TRP A 142 33.51 0.92 15.71
CA TRP A 142 33.31 0.25 14.43
C TRP A 142 34.32 0.64 13.33
N LEU A 143 34.89 1.86 13.36
CA LEU A 143 35.93 2.29 12.40
C LEU A 143 37.17 1.39 12.43
N LYS A 144 37.48 0.79 13.58
CA LYS A 144 38.62 -0.15 13.74
C LYS A 144 38.39 -1.50 13.05
N SER A 145 37.13 -1.81 12.71
CA SER A 145 36.70 -3.06 12.07
C SER A 145 36.03 -2.84 10.71
N GLY A 146 36.12 -1.63 10.15
CA GLY A 146 35.30 -1.21 9.01
C GLY A 146 35.36 -2.16 7.81
N SER A 147 36.56 -2.57 7.37
CA SER A 147 36.72 -3.50 6.23
C SER A 147 36.16 -4.89 6.50
N LEU A 148 36.35 -5.43 7.72
CA LEU A 148 35.82 -6.74 8.11
C LEU A 148 34.29 -6.72 8.16
N LEU A 149 33.73 -5.62 8.67
CA LEU A 149 32.29 -5.40 8.75
C LEU A 149 31.65 -5.35 7.37
N VAL A 150 32.19 -4.53 6.46
CA VAL A 150 31.69 -4.41 5.09
C VAL A 150 31.80 -5.75 4.36
N SER A 151 32.93 -6.45 4.51
CA SER A 151 33.12 -7.78 3.92
C SER A 151 32.06 -8.78 4.42
N SER A 152 31.76 -8.77 5.72
CA SER A 152 30.70 -9.62 6.28
C SER A 152 29.34 -9.30 5.66
N ALA A 153 28.96 -8.01 5.57
CA ALA A 153 27.68 -7.60 4.99
C ALA A 153 27.56 -7.97 3.49
N VAL A 154 28.63 -7.81 2.71
CA VAL A 154 28.68 -8.22 1.29
C VAL A 154 28.51 -9.73 1.17
N LEU A 155 29.24 -10.52 1.96
CA LEU A 155 29.20 -11.97 1.90
C LEU A 155 27.85 -12.53 2.38
N PHE A 156 27.23 -11.93 3.41
CA PHE A 156 25.87 -12.31 3.81
C PHE A 156 24.88 -12.05 2.67
N GLY A 157 24.92 -10.85 2.07
CA GLY A 157 24.00 -10.53 0.97
C GLY A 157 24.20 -11.43 -0.26
N LEU A 158 25.46 -11.73 -0.61
CA LEU A 158 25.77 -12.68 -1.68
C LEU A 158 25.26 -14.08 -1.33
N SER A 159 25.52 -14.59 -0.13
CA SER A 159 25.06 -15.90 0.32
C SER A 159 23.54 -16.04 0.24
N ASN A 160 22.80 -15.01 0.64
CA ASN A 160 21.33 -15.02 0.59
C ASN A 160 20.79 -15.04 -0.85
N VAL A 161 21.45 -14.35 -1.79
CA VAL A 161 21.10 -14.40 -3.22
C VAL A 161 21.43 -15.77 -3.83
N LEU A 162 22.59 -16.35 -3.50
CA LEU A 162 22.93 -17.70 -3.95
C LEU A 162 21.98 -18.76 -3.37
N ALA A 163 21.58 -18.60 -2.10
CA ALA A 163 20.56 -19.44 -1.49
C ALA A 163 19.22 -19.33 -2.23
N LYS A 164 18.82 -18.11 -2.65
CA LYS A 164 17.61 -17.92 -3.45
C LYS A 164 17.70 -18.66 -4.79
N LEU A 165 18.81 -18.56 -5.51
CA LEU A 165 19.01 -19.30 -6.77
C LEU A 165 18.89 -20.82 -6.59
N VAL A 166 19.33 -21.37 -5.46
CA VAL A 166 19.14 -22.79 -5.14
C VAL A 166 17.68 -23.10 -4.88
N PHE A 167 16.98 -22.24 -4.14
CA PHE A 167 15.58 -22.40 -3.78
C PHE A 167 14.60 -22.24 -4.94
N ASP A 168 14.97 -21.52 -6.00
CA ASP A 168 14.13 -21.39 -7.19
C ASP A 168 14.12 -22.67 -8.04
N GLU A 169 15.12 -23.53 -7.87
CA GLU A 169 15.35 -24.73 -8.68
C GLU A 169 15.24 -26.04 -7.88
N THR A 170 14.98 -25.93 -6.57
CA THR A 170 14.86 -27.09 -5.67
C THR A 170 13.71 -26.90 -4.70
N ASN A 171 13.17 -27.99 -4.16
CA ASN A 171 12.28 -27.88 -3.01
C ASN A 171 13.04 -27.35 -1.78
N PHE A 172 12.31 -26.77 -0.81
CA PHE A 172 12.92 -26.15 0.37
C PHE A 172 13.84 -27.09 1.16
N VAL A 173 13.42 -28.35 1.37
CA VAL A 173 14.17 -29.33 2.15
C VAL A 173 15.52 -29.61 1.51
N THR A 174 15.52 -29.90 0.21
CA THR A 174 16.72 -30.23 -0.57
C THR A 174 17.69 -29.06 -0.58
N GLY A 175 17.22 -27.87 -0.98
CA GLY A 175 18.05 -26.67 -1.02
C GLY A 175 18.63 -26.33 0.35
N PHE A 176 17.81 -26.36 1.41
CA PHE A 176 18.25 -26.02 2.76
C PHE A 176 19.31 -26.99 3.28
N VAL A 177 19.10 -28.31 3.13
CA VAL A 177 20.06 -29.33 3.56
C VAL A 177 21.40 -29.16 2.83
N LEU A 178 21.38 -29.00 1.51
CA LEU A 178 22.61 -28.85 0.72
C LEU A 178 23.38 -27.57 1.08
N ILE A 179 22.68 -26.46 1.31
CA ILE A 179 23.30 -25.21 1.78
C ILE A 179 23.97 -25.43 3.14
N LYS A 180 23.30 -26.12 4.07
CA LYS A 180 23.90 -26.43 5.39
C LYS A 180 25.08 -27.38 5.27
N LEU A 181 25.06 -28.36 4.38
CA LEU A 181 26.21 -29.21 4.08
C LEU A 181 27.42 -28.39 3.59
N GLY A 182 27.19 -27.40 2.72
CA GLY A 182 28.24 -26.45 2.29
C GLY A 182 28.89 -25.74 3.47
N GLY A 183 28.08 -25.25 4.42
CA GLY A 183 28.57 -24.63 5.63
C GLY A 183 29.38 -25.58 6.53
N ILE A 184 28.93 -26.83 6.68
CA ILE A 184 29.66 -27.85 7.45
C ILE A 184 31.03 -28.11 6.81
N LEU A 185 31.09 -28.30 5.49
CA LEU A 185 32.34 -28.52 4.77
C LEU A 185 33.30 -27.34 4.94
N ALA A 186 32.81 -26.10 4.79
CA ALA A 186 33.60 -24.90 5.01
C ALA A 186 34.15 -24.80 6.44
N ALA A 187 33.36 -25.16 7.45
CA ALA A 187 33.80 -25.19 8.84
C ALA A 187 34.86 -26.27 9.08
N ILE A 188 34.71 -27.47 8.51
CA ILE A 188 35.71 -28.56 8.63
C ILE A 188 37.05 -28.13 8.03
N LEU A 189 37.07 -27.34 6.95
CA LEU A 189 38.30 -26.80 6.38
C LEU A 189 39.10 -25.94 7.35
N PHE A 190 38.49 -25.35 8.39
CA PHE A 190 39.23 -24.61 9.41
C PHE A 190 40.15 -25.49 10.27
N LEU A 191 39.89 -26.81 10.33
CA LEU A 191 40.74 -27.77 11.06
C LEU A 191 42.13 -27.95 10.42
N VAL A 192 42.33 -27.47 9.19
CA VAL A 192 43.64 -27.39 8.55
C VAL A 192 44.60 -26.48 9.34
N TYR A 193 44.08 -25.50 10.08
CA TYR A 193 44.89 -24.59 10.88
C TYR A 193 45.14 -25.16 12.29
N PRO A 194 46.40 -25.50 12.66
CA PRO A 194 46.69 -26.13 13.95
C PRO A 194 46.33 -25.26 15.17
N SER A 195 46.28 -23.94 15.00
CA SER A 195 45.83 -23.00 16.03
C SER A 195 44.35 -23.19 16.38
N VAL A 196 43.49 -23.42 15.38
CA VAL A 196 42.05 -23.66 15.57
C VAL A 196 41.83 -24.98 16.31
N VAL A 197 42.52 -26.04 15.88
CA VAL A 197 42.46 -27.35 16.53
C VAL A 197 42.88 -27.25 18.00
N ARG A 198 44.01 -26.59 18.28
CA ARG A 198 44.48 -26.40 19.66
C ARG A 198 43.45 -25.66 20.50
N ASN A 199 42.89 -24.57 19.98
CA ASN A 199 41.90 -23.75 20.69
C ASN A 199 40.55 -24.45 20.87
N LEU A 200 40.15 -25.36 19.98
CA LEU A 200 38.95 -26.18 20.14
C LEU A 200 39.05 -27.10 21.37
N PHE A 201 40.22 -27.71 21.60
CA PHE A 201 40.44 -28.63 22.72
C PHE A 201 40.96 -27.97 23.99
N SER A 202 41.56 -26.77 23.90
CA SER A 202 42.11 -26.03 25.05
C SER A 202 41.15 -24.98 25.62
N SER A 203 40.09 -24.62 24.91
CA SER A 203 39.10 -23.65 25.38
C SER A 203 38.37 -24.17 26.63
N LYS A 204 38.89 -23.83 27.80
CA LYS A 204 38.04 -23.60 28.97
C LYS A 204 37.17 -22.40 28.62
N SER A 205 35.95 -22.65 28.16
CA SER A 205 34.97 -21.60 27.93
C SER A 205 34.77 -20.84 29.25
N ASP A 206 35.32 -19.63 29.35
CA ASP A 206 35.01 -18.68 30.42
C ASP A 206 33.55 -18.18 30.33
N THR A 207 32.85 -18.53 29.25
CA THR A 207 31.43 -18.30 29.01
C THR A 207 30.57 -19.44 29.56
N VAL A 208 30.62 -19.68 30.87
CA VAL A 208 29.74 -20.68 31.52
C VAL A 208 28.31 -20.13 31.56
N PRO A 209 27.33 -20.76 30.86
CA PRO A 209 25.95 -20.33 30.96
C PRO A 209 25.44 -20.56 32.38
N SER A 210 24.65 -19.63 32.90
CA SER A 210 24.05 -19.73 34.24
C SER A 210 23.18 -20.99 34.37
N ASN A 211 22.51 -21.38 33.29
CA ASN A 211 21.76 -22.63 33.15
C ASN A 211 21.98 -23.24 31.76
N LYS A 212 22.70 -24.36 31.70
CA LYS A 212 23.04 -25.07 30.46
C LYS A 212 21.81 -25.54 29.67
N PHE A 213 20.75 -25.97 30.36
CA PHE A 213 19.52 -26.43 29.72
C PHE A 213 18.76 -25.28 29.05
N LEU A 214 18.55 -24.17 29.76
CA LEU A 214 17.88 -22.99 29.20
C LEU A 214 18.68 -22.38 28.04
N TYR A 215 20.02 -22.41 28.13
CA TYR A 215 20.88 -21.98 27.04
C TYR A 215 20.71 -22.86 25.80
N LEU A 216 20.71 -24.20 25.94
CA LEU A 216 20.50 -25.12 24.83
C LEU A 216 19.11 -24.93 24.20
N LEU A 217 18.07 -24.75 25.03
CA LEU A 217 16.71 -24.46 24.55
C LEU A 217 16.67 -23.16 23.74
N ASN A 218 17.34 -22.09 24.21
CA ASN A 218 17.44 -20.83 23.46
C ASN A 218 18.19 -20.97 22.14
N ARG A 219 19.19 -21.87 22.05
CA ARG A 219 19.90 -22.18 20.80
C ARG A 219 19.00 -22.90 19.79
N GLY A 220 18.19 -23.86 20.26
CA GLY A 220 17.16 -24.47 19.43
C GLY A 220 16.15 -23.45 18.93
N TYR A 221 15.66 -22.57 19.81
CA TYR A 221 14.76 -21.47 19.47
C TYR A 221 15.35 -20.50 18.43
N ALA A 222 16.61 -20.10 18.59
CA ALA A 222 17.33 -19.31 17.58
C ALA A 222 17.45 -20.05 16.24
N GLY A 223 17.69 -21.36 16.28
CA GLY A 223 17.73 -22.24 15.12
C GLY A 223 16.41 -22.25 14.34
N VAL A 224 15.27 -22.31 15.05
CA VAL A 224 13.94 -22.17 14.44
C VAL A 224 13.79 -20.80 13.77
N GLY A 225 14.20 -19.72 14.43
CA GLY A 225 14.22 -18.39 13.83
C GLY A 225 15.04 -18.33 12.54
N SER A 226 16.23 -18.94 12.54
CA SER A 226 17.08 -19.03 11.34
C SER A 226 16.46 -19.87 10.22
N LEU A 227 15.76 -20.97 10.56
CA LEU A 227 15.01 -21.77 9.61
C LEU A 227 13.90 -20.93 8.96
N LEU A 228 13.13 -20.19 9.75
CA LEU A 228 12.05 -19.32 9.25
C LEU A 228 12.57 -18.21 8.32
N VAL A 229 13.77 -17.65 8.57
CA VAL A 229 14.41 -16.72 7.61
C VAL A 229 14.64 -17.42 6.26
N ASN A 230 15.13 -18.66 6.26
CA ASN A 230 15.36 -19.40 5.02
C ASN A 230 14.04 -19.74 4.31
N VAL A 231 12.97 -20.07 5.05
CA VAL A 231 11.62 -20.24 4.48
C VAL A 231 11.14 -18.94 3.83
N ALA A 232 11.36 -17.80 4.48
CA ALA A 232 10.99 -16.51 3.89
C ALA A 232 11.80 -16.21 2.61
N ILE A 233 13.11 -16.51 2.58
CA ILE A 233 13.94 -16.39 1.36
C ILE A 233 13.44 -17.34 0.26
N PHE A 234 13.06 -18.57 0.59
CA PHE A 234 12.46 -19.49 -0.38
C PHE A 234 11.21 -18.86 -1.04
N MET A 235 10.33 -18.23 -0.24
CA MET A 235 9.05 -17.67 -0.72
C MET A 235 9.11 -16.29 -1.36
N ALA A 236 10.18 -15.51 -1.17
CA ALA A 236 10.21 -14.10 -1.54
C ALA A 236 11.60 -13.63 -1.96
N HIS A 237 11.68 -12.42 -2.52
CA HIS A 237 12.95 -11.84 -2.91
C HIS A 237 13.86 -11.62 -1.67
N PRO A 238 15.12 -12.11 -1.68
CA PRO A 238 15.98 -12.15 -0.49
C PRO A 238 16.26 -10.76 0.08
N ALA A 239 16.36 -9.72 -0.74
CA ALA A 239 16.58 -8.36 -0.26
C ALA A 239 15.44 -7.84 0.64
N LEU A 240 14.17 -8.18 0.34
CA LEU A 240 13.04 -7.81 1.19
C LEU A 240 13.09 -8.56 2.52
N VAL A 241 13.40 -9.86 2.48
CA VAL A 241 13.53 -10.69 3.67
C VAL A 241 14.68 -10.20 4.56
N ASP A 242 15.82 -9.86 3.97
CA ASP A 242 16.95 -9.30 4.71
C ASP A 242 16.64 -7.95 5.33
N ALA A 243 15.92 -7.08 4.63
CA ALA A 243 15.51 -5.79 5.17
C ALA A 243 14.60 -5.93 6.41
N THR A 244 13.86 -7.04 6.56
CA THR A 244 13.07 -7.32 7.77
C THR A 244 13.92 -7.43 9.03
N GLN A 245 15.24 -7.68 8.93
CA GLN A 245 16.14 -7.70 10.10
C GLN A 245 16.10 -6.40 10.91
N SER A 246 15.71 -5.28 10.31
CA SER A 246 15.42 -4.03 11.02
C SER A 246 14.41 -4.22 12.17
N PHE A 247 13.42 -5.08 11.99
CA PHE A 247 12.42 -5.44 13.00
C PHE A 247 13.02 -6.16 14.21
N ARG A 248 14.03 -7.02 13.99
CA ARG A 248 14.75 -7.73 15.06
C ARG A 248 15.30 -6.75 16.10
N TYR A 249 15.80 -5.59 15.68
CA TYR A 249 16.37 -4.59 16.58
C TYR A 249 15.31 -3.85 17.39
N ILE A 250 14.10 -3.69 16.84
CA ILE A 250 12.94 -3.16 17.58
C ILE A 250 12.55 -4.16 18.66
N ILE A 251 12.48 -5.45 18.32
CA ILE A 251 12.20 -6.51 19.30
C ILE A 251 13.25 -6.54 20.40
N ILE A 252 14.54 -6.46 20.06
CA ILE A 252 15.61 -6.37 21.06
C ILE A 252 15.41 -5.14 21.95
N PHE A 253 15.09 -3.98 21.39
CA PHE A 253 14.85 -2.77 22.16
C PHE A 253 13.67 -2.91 23.14
N LEU A 254 12.52 -3.38 22.66
CA LEU A 254 11.31 -3.57 23.48
C LEU A 254 11.51 -4.65 24.55
N ALA A 255 12.09 -5.80 24.17
CA ALA A 255 12.36 -6.90 25.09
C ALA A 255 13.43 -6.54 26.13
N SER A 256 14.49 -5.82 25.75
CA SER A 256 15.47 -5.25 26.70
C SER A 256 14.78 -4.32 27.71
N TRP A 257 13.86 -3.45 27.26
CA TRP A 257 13.15 -2.56 28.16
C TRP A 257 12.25 -3.33 29.13
N PHE A 258 11.49 -4.31 28.63
CA PHE A 258 10.54 -5.07 29.45
C PHE A 258 11.23 -6.03 30.43
N LEU A 259 12.19 -6.83 29.93
CA LEU A 259 12.85 -7.92 30.66
C LEU A 259 14.08 -7.46 31.45
N LEU A 260 14.89 -6.56 30.90
CA LEU A 260 16.14 -6.09 31.53
C LEU A 260 15.99 -4.74 32.23
N LYS A 261 14.83 -4.07 32.09
CA LYS A 261 14.58 -2.70 32.57
C LYS A 261 15.61 -1.69 32.06
N GLU A 262 16.19 -1.93 30.88
CA GLU A 262 17.09 -0.99 30.20
C GLU A 262 16.32 0.24 29.71
N ILE A 263 16.61 1.43 30.26
CA ILE A 263 15.94 2.68 29.87
C ILE A 263 16.83 3.46 28.90
N SER A 264 16.32 3.72 27.69
CA SER A 264 16.96 4.63 26.73
C SER A 264 16.48 6.07 26.99
N ARG A 265 17.38 7.05 27.00
CA ARG A 265 17.04 8.48 27.25
C ARG A 265 17.63 9.41 26.20
N GLY A 266 17.03 10.60 26.07
CA GLY A 266 17.50 11.68 25.19
C GLY A 266 17.48 11.32 23.71
N ARG A 267 18.50 11.77 22.96
CA ARG A 267 18.58 11.58 21.50
C ARG A 267 18.44 10.10 21.08
N VAL A 268 19.05 9.16 21.82
CA VAL A 268 19.00 7.73 21.49
C VAL A 268 17.56 7.19 21.45
N LEU A 269 16.71 7.63 22.38
CA LEU A 269 15.29 7.23 22.39
C LEU A 269 14.56 7.78 21.17
N VAL A 270 14.80 9.04 20.80
CA VAL A 270 14.19 9.68 19.63
C VAL A 270 14.54 8.92 18.35
N TYR A 271 15.82 8.59 18.12
CA TYR A 271 16.22 7.78 16.95
C TYR A 271 15.55 6.41 16.94
N LYS A 272 15.45 5.72 18.10
CA LYS A 272 14.76 4.43 18.18
C LYS A 272 13.26 4.53 17.87
N ILE A 273 12.59 5.60 18.30
CA ILE A 273 11.18 5.85 17.98
C ILE A 273 11.01 6.10 16.48
N ILE A 274 11.84 6.99 15.89
CA ILE A 274 11.81 7.27 14.45
C ILE A 274 12.07 5.99 13.64
N ALA A 275 13.08 5.22 14.02
CA ALA A 275 13.37 3.95 13.37
C ALA A 275 12.21 2.96 13.48
N THR A 276 11.56 2.88 14.66
CA THR A 276 10.40 2.01 14.87
C THR A 276 9.26 2.42 13.93
N PHE A 277 8.97 3.71 13.83
CA PHE A 277 7.97 4.24 12.90
C PHE A 277 8.29 3.87 11.45
N LEU A 278 9.52 4.11 10.98
CA LEU A 278 9.94 3.77 9.62
C LEU A 278 9.81 2.28 9.32
N VAL A 279 10.24 1.41 10.23
CA VAL A 279 10.13 -0.04 10.04
C VAL A 279 8.67 -0.48 10.01
N VAL A 280 7.83 0.00 10.94
CA VAL A 280 6.40 -0.33 10.96
C VAL A 280 5.73 0.12 9.66
N THR A 281 6.02 1.33 9.18
CA THR A 281 5.54 1.83 7.88
C THR A 281 5.99 0.93 6.73
N GLY A 282 7.25 0.49 6.72
CA GLY A 282 7.76 -0.45 5.72
C GLY A 282 7.03 -1.80 5.73
N PHE A 283 6.77 -2.37 6.91
CA PHE A 283 5.99 -3.61 7.04
C PHE A 283 4.54 -3.44 6.60
N VAL A 284 3.87 -2.36 7.03
CA VAL A 284 2.49 -2.06 6.64
C VAL A 284 2.39 -1.89 5.12
N TRP A 285 3.33 -1.15 4.52
CA TRP A 285 3.40 -0.95 3.08
C TRP A 285 3.58 -2.28 2.32
N LEU A 286 4.56 -3.11 2.70
CA LEU A 286 4.77 -4.41 2.05
C LEU A 286 3.60 -5.36 2.28
N GLY A 287 2.95 -5.30 3.44
CA GLY A 287 1.72 -6.04 3.72
C GLY A 287 0.57 -5.61 2.80
N PHE A 288 0.40 -4.30 2.61
CA PHE A 288 -0.58 -3.70 1.71
C PHE A 288 -0.33 -4.09 0.25
N VAL A 289 0.90 -3.95 -0.25
CA VAL A 289 1.29 -4.40 -1.60
C VAL A 289 1.03 -5.90 -1.78
N GLY A 290 1.38 -6.70 -0.76
CA GLY A 290 1.14 -8.13 -0.75
C GLY A 290 -0.35 -8.51 -0.75
N TYR A 291 -1.20 -7.71 -0.13
CA TYR A 291 -2.66 -7.89 -0.14
C TYR A 291 -3.27 -7.49 -1.48
N ALA A 292 -2.87 -6.33 -2.02
CA ALA A 292 -3.31 -5.84 -3.33
C ALA A 292 -3.08 -6.89 -4.44
N ARG A 293 -1.90 -7.52 -4.42
CA ARG A 293 -1.54 -8.61 -5.37
C ARG A 293 -2.32 -9.91 -5.16
N SER A 294 -2.93 -10.10 -3.99
CA SER A 294 -3.72 -11.30 -3.68
C SER A 294 -5.21 -11.16 -3.99
N LEU A 295 -5.65 -9.97 -4.40
CA LEU A 295 -7.03 -9.77 -4.85
C LEU A 295 -7.29 -10.66 -6.08
N PRO A 296 -8.45 -11.34 -6.14
CA PRO A 296 -8.76 -12.26 -7.23
C PRO A 296 -8.76 -11.52 -8.57
N ALA A 297 -8.27 -12.19 -9.62
CA ALA A 297 -8.34 -11.67 -10.97
C ALA A 297 -9.80 -11.37 -11.35
N LEU A 298 -10.01 -10.31 -12.13
CA LEU A 298 -11.34 -9.93 -12.58
C LEU A 298 -11.81 -10.86 -13.69
N GLU A 299 -13.12 -11.12 -13.71
CA GLU A 299 -13.76 -11.76 -14.85
C GLU A 299 -13.73 -10.82 -16.05
N THR A 300 -13.15 -11.26 -17.15
CA THR A 300 -12.91 -10.43 -18.35
C THR A 300 -14.18 -10.06 -19.11
N ASN A 301 -15.27 -10.80 -18.91
CA ASN A 301 -16.56 -10.63 -19.60
C ASN A 301 -17.71 -10.28 -18.66
N ARG A 302 -17.42 -9.67 -17.50
CA ARG A 302 -18.48 -9.21 -16.60
C ARG A 302 -19.38 -8.17 -17.30
N PRO A 303 -20.71 -8.20 -17.08
CA PRO A 303 -21.60 -7.19 -17.62
C PRO A 303 -21.26 -5.84 -16.98
N ILE A 304 -20.89 -4.86 -17.81
CA ILE A 304 -20.61 -3.50 -17.37
C ILE A 304 -21.67 -2.57 -17.96
N GLU A 305 -22.25 -1.76 -17.11
CA GLU A 305 -23.18 -0.71 -17.52
C GLU A 305 -22.46 0.63 -17.66
N TRP A 306 -22.70 1.29 -18.79
CA TRP A 306 -22.12 2.59 -19.10
C TRP A 306 -23.23 3.63 -19.09
N GLY A 307 -23.04 4.66 -18.28
CA GLY A 307 -23.85 5.87 -18.26
C GLY A 307 -23.04 7.10 -18.62
N ILE A 308 -23.71 8.24 -18.68
CA ILE A 308 -23.12 9.57 -18.90
C ILE A 308 -23.64 10.52 -17.83
N THR A 309 -22.79 11.45 -17.39
CA THR A 309 -23.25 12.62 -16.65
C THR A 309 -23.43 13.78 -17.61
N PHE A 310 -24.58 14.45 -17.53
CA PHE A 310 -24.90 15.61 -18.36
C PHE A 310 -25.13 16.84 -17.48
N SER A 311 -24.62 17.98 -17.92
CA SER A 311 -24.69 19.26 -17.22
C SER A 311 -24.99 20.43 -18.18
N GLU A 312 -26.14 21.07 -17.99
CA GLU A 312 -26.50 22.29 -18.74
C GLU A 312 -25.51 23.45 -18.54
N LYS A 313 -24.96 23.62 -17.32
CA LYS A 313 -24.00 24.70 -17.05
C LYS A 313 -22.70 24.54 -17.83
N PHE A 314 -22.35 23.32 -18.21
CA PHE A 314 -21.13 23.05 -18.96
C PHE A 314 -21.35 23.25 -20.46
N THR A 315 -22.52 22.88 -21.00
CA THR A 315 -22.88 23.24 -22.37
C THR A 315 -22.91 24.76 -22.56
N ASP A 316 -23.39 25.50 -21.56
CA ASP A 316 -23.36 26.97 -21.58
C ASP A 316 -21.93 27.52 -21.62
N GLN A 317 -21.03 26.93 -20.82
CA GLN A 317 -19.60 27.29 -20.83
C GLN A 317 -18.92 26.96 -22.17
N LEU A 318 -19.34 25.90 -22.85
CA LEU A 318 -18.89 25.54 -24.20
C LEU A 318 -19.52 26.40 -25.31
N GLY A 319 -20.58 27.14 -25.01
CA GLY A 319 -21.32 27.96 -25.97
C GLY A 319 -22.17 27.14 -26.95
N ILE A 320 -22.66 25.98 -26.51
CA ILE A 320 -23.52 25.07 -27.29
C ILE A 320 -24.88 24.89 -26.61
N ASP A 321 -25.92 24.55 -27.38
CA ASP A 321 -27.28 24.39 -26.86
C ASP A 321 -27.42 23.10 -26.03
N ALA A 322 -27.88 23.23 -24.78
CA ALA A 322 -28.01 22.12 -23.84
C ALA A 322 -29.00 21.04 -24.31
N GLN A 323 -30.16 21.46 -24.83
CA GLN A 323 -31.24 20.57 -25.24
C GLN A 323 -30.87 19.78 -26.51
N GLU A 324 -30.25 20.44 -27.48
CA GLU A 324 -29.70 19.82 -28.69
C GLU A 324 -28.57 18.84 -28.32
N THR A 325 -27.65 19.25 -27.44
CA THR A 325 -26.53 18.41 -27.00
C THR A 325 -27.02 17.13 -26.33
N LEU A 326 -27.96 17.23 -25.37
CA LEU A 326 -28.55 16.06 -24.72
C LEU A 326 -29.28 15.15 -25.72
N THR A 327 -30.01 15.74 -26.67
CA THR A 327 -30.70 14.99 -27.73
C THR A 327 -29.70 14.20 -28.59
N ASN A 328 -28.58 14.81 -28.95
CA ASN A 328 -27.51 14.17 -29.71
C ASN A 328 -26.83 13.05 -28.90
N ILE A 329 -26.55 13.28 -27.61
CA ILE A 329 -26.03 12.24 -26.70
C ILE A 329 -26.97 11.03 -26.66
N MET A 330 -28.27 11.25 -26.48
CA MET A 330 -29.27 10.18 -26.43
C MET A 330 -29.41 9.44 -27.77
N THR A 331 -29.22 10.13 -28.90
CA THR A 331 -29.38 9.56 -30.24
C THR A 331 -28.14 8.80 -30.71
N ASP A 332 -26.95 9.36 -30.50
CA ASP A 332 -25.70 8.85 -31.05
C ASP A 332 -25.02 7.87 -30.09
N LEU A 333 -24.96 8.21 -28.80
CA LEU A 333 -24.27 7.41 -27.78
C LEU A 333 -25.21 6.38 -27.13
N LYS A 334 -26.52 6.66 -27.09
CA LYS A 334 -27.56 5.79 -26.55
C LYS A 334 -27.21 5.21 -25.17
N PRO A 335 -26.82 6.05 -24.19
CA PRO A 335 -26.50 5.57 -22.86
C PRO A 335 -27.75 4.94 -22.22
N LYS A 336 -27.58 3.86 -21.46
CA LYS A 336 -28.70 3.24 -20.73
C LYS A 336 -29.06 3.99 -19.45
N LYS A 337 -28.11 4.78 -18.93
CA LYS A 337 -28.26 5.55 -17.71
C LYS A 337 -27.67 6.95 -17.91
N VAL A 338 -28.37 7.96 -17.40
CA VAL A 338 -27.91 9.34 -17.42
C VAL A 338 -27.98 9.90 -16.01
N ARG A 339 -26.91 10.57 -15.58
CA ARG A 339 -26.91 11.38 -14.36
C ARG A 339 -27.23 12.81 -14.76
N LEU A 340 -28.38 13.31 -14.30
CA LEU A 340 -28.80 14.71 -14.46
C LEU A 340 -28.57 15.45 -13.16
N VAL A 341 -28.46 16.78 -13.26
CA VAL A 341 -28.21 17.66 -12.11
C VAL A 341 -29.35 18.65 -11.97
N ALA A 342 -29.96 18.70 -10.80
CA ALA A 342 -30.95 19.71 -10.42
C ALA A 342 -30.23 20.89 -9.79
N TYR A 343 -29.67 21.83 -10.57
CA TYR A 343 -28.92 22.95 -10.01
C TYR A 343 -29.83 23.88 -9.17
N TRP A 344 -29.50 24.10 -7.89
CA TRP A 344 -30.35 24.91 -6.99
C TRP A 344 -30.45 26.37 -7.45
N ASP A 345 -29.34 26.97 -7.87
CA ASP A 345 -29.30 28.33 -8.43
C ASP A 345 -30.07 28.50 -9.75
N GLU A 346 -30.27 27.44 -10.54
CA GLU A 346 -31.12 27.49 -11.74
C GLU A 346 -32.59 27.28 -11.42
N LEU A 347 -32.91 26.34 -10.53
CA LEU A 347 -34.28 25.97 -10.20
C LEU A 347 -34.97 26.99 -9.29
N GLU A 348 -34.23 27.70 -8.42
CA GLU A 348 -34.78 28.65 -7.44
C GLU A 348 -34.05 30.00 -7.49
N LYS A 349 -34.10 30.66 -8.66
CA LYS A 349 -33.48 31.98 -8.89
C LYS A 349 -33.98 33.05 -7.93
N GLU A 350 -35.25 32.97 -7.55
CA GLU A 350 -35.89 33.81 -6.55
C GLU A 350 -36.46 32.93 -5.43
N LYS A 351 -36.25 33.32 -4.17
CA LYS A 351 -36.67 32.55 -2.98
C LYS A 351 -38.14 32.13 -3.06
N GLY A 352 -38.39 30.82 -3.02
CA GLY A 352 -39.71 30.20 -3.04
C GLY A 352 -40.38 30.13 -4.42
N ILE A 353 -39.72 30.57 -5.49
CA ILE A 353 -40.23 30.51 -6.86
C ILE A 353 -39.38 29.51 -7.64
N PHE A 354 -39.95 28.33 -7.87
CA PHE A 354 -39.28 27.25 -8.60
C PHE A 354 -39.62 27.25 -10.10
N ASP A 355 -38.59 27.15 -10.95
CA ASP A 355 -38.72 26.92 -12.39
C ASP A 355 -38.07 25.59 -12.77
N PHE A 356 -38.90 24.58 -13.07
CA PHE A 356 -38.44 23.25 -13.49
C PHE A 356 -38.43 23.07 -15.01
N SER A 357 -38.73 24.09 -15.81
CA SER A 357 -38.99 23.95 -17.26
C SER A 357 -37.85 23.29 -18.04
N ASN A 358 -36.61 23.73 -17.82
CA ASN A 358 -35.42 23.12 -18.46
C ASN A 358 -35.23 21.68 -18.00
N LEU A 359 -35.26 21.41 -16.70
CA LEU A 359 -35.05 20.08 -16.15
C LEU A 359 -36.16 19.10 -16.56
N ASP A 360 -37.42 19.55 -16.63
CA ASP A 360 -38.56 18.79 -17.17
C ASP A 360 -38.28 18.37 -18.62
N SER A 361 -37.74 19.29 -19.44
CA SER A 361 -37.36 19.01 -20.84
C SER A 361 -36.23 17.99 -20.96
N TYR A 362 -35.18 18.12 -20.12
CA TYR A 362 -34.07 17.18 -20.11
C TYR A 362 -34.50 15.79 -19.65
N ILE A 363 -35.31 15.70 -18.59
CA ILE A 363 -35.87 14.44 -18.12
C ILE A 363 -36.65 13.80 -19.25
N ALA A 364 -37.62 14.49 -19.85
CA ALA A 364 -38.41 13.96 -20.96
C ALA A 364 -37.54 13.46 -22.14
N THR A 365 -36.42 14.13 -22.41
CA THR A 365 -35.46 13.70 -23.44
C THR A 365 -34.80 12.38 -23.10
N VAL A 366 -34.35 12.20 -21.85
CA VAL A 366 -33.77 10.94 -21.37
C VAL A 366 -34.81 9.82 -21.33
N GLU A 367 -36.05 10.13 -20.94
CA GLU A 367 -37.17 9.18 -20.92
C GLU A 367 -37.51 8.66 -22.32
N ASN A 368 -37.59 9.56 -23.30
CA ASN A 368 -37.82 9.22 -24.70
C ASN A 368 -36.70 8.34 -25.28
N GLY A 369 -35.49 8.45 -24.73
CA GLY A 369 -34.35 7.57 -25.04
C GLY A 369 -34.35 6.24 -24.27
N GLU A 370 -35.40 5.94 -23.50
CA GLU A 370 -35.55 4.74 -22.66
C GLU A 370 -34.43 4.55 -21.61
N ALA A 371 -33.75 5.63 -21.24
CA ALA A 371 -32.67 5.60 -20.28
C ALA A 371 -33.15 5.91 -18.85
N LYS A 372 -32.42 5.38 -17.87
CA LYS A 372 -32.70 5.61 -16.44
C LYS A 372 -31.90 6.78 -15.89
N ILE A 373 -32.47 7.48 -14.91
CA ILE A 373 -31.96 8.74 -14.39
C ILE A 373 -31.45 8.56 -12.96
N ILE A 374 -30.22 9.01 -12.72
CA ILE A 374 -29.77 9.43 -11.39
C ILE A 374 -29.95 10.95 -11.33
N LEU A 375 -30.77 11.44 -10.40
CA LEU A 375 -30.97 12.87 -10.24
C LEU A 375 -30.16 13.38 -9.06
N ALA A 376 -29.11 14.15 -9.35
CA ALA A 376 -28.26 14.77 -8.35
C ALA A 376 -28.83 16.11 -7.89
N MET A 377 -28.90 16.28 -6.58
CA MET A 377 -29.43 17.49 -5.93
C MET A 377 -28.62 17.81 -4.68
N GLY A 378 -28.72 19.07 -4.24
CA GLY A 378 -28.03 19.59 -3.08
C GLY A 378 -27.45 20.97 -3.37
N MET A 379 -26.77 21.56 -2.39
CA MET A 379 -25.99 22.78 -2.64
C MET A 379 -24.72 22.46 -3.40
N LYS A 380 -24.08 21.31 -3.10
CA LYS A 380 -22.88 20.86 -3.80
C LYS A 380 -23.26 19.85 -4.87
N THR A 381 -23.11 20.16 -6.13
CA THR A 381 -23.46 19.33 -7.28
C THR A 381 -22.36 19.40 -8.36
N PRO A 382 -22.37 18.52 -9.38
CA PRO A 382 -21.27 18.46 -10.34
C PRO A 382 -21.02 19.74 -11.15
N ARG A 383 -19.77 19.89 -11.60
CA ARG A 383 -19.16 21.04 -12.32
C ARG A 383 -18.75 22.18 -11.39
N TRP A 384 -17.74 22.94 -11.82
CA TRP A 384 -17.29 24.15 -11.12
C TRP A 384 -18.42 25.20 -11.07
N PRO A 385 -18.63 25.90 -9.94
CA PRO A 385 -17.79 25.99 -8.73
C PRO A 385 -18.01 24.90 -7.67
N GLU A 386 -18.65 23.79 -8.03
CA GLU A 386 -19.12 22.67 -7.18
C GLU A 386 -20.31 23.05 -6.30
N CYS A 387 -20.38 24.26 -5.76
CA CYS A 387 -21.53 24.73 -5.00
C CYS A 387 -22.39 25.71 -5.80
N HIS A 388 -23.64 25.32 -6.06
CA HIS A 388 -24.57 26.00 -6.94
C HIS A 388 -25.69 26.63 -6.12
N ILE A 389 -25.34 27.65 -5.34
CA ILE A 389 -26.23 28.28 -4.37
C ILE A 389 -26.82 29.55 -5.00
N PRO A 390 -28.14 29.76 -4.99
CA PRO A 390 -28.73 31.01 -5.46
C PRO A 390 -28.17 32.24 -4.73
N ASP A 391 -28.05 33.37 -5.43
CA ASP A 391 -27.49 34.62 -4.88
C ASP A 391 -28.18 35.05 -3.56
N TRP A 392 -29.49 34.86 -3.46
CA TRP A 392 -30.27 35.21 -2.27
C TRP A 392 -29.98 34.30 -1.07
N ALA A 393 -29.61 33.03 -1.33
CA ALA A 393 -29.31 32.04 -0.31
C ALA A 393 -27.85 32.13 0.17
N ASP A 394 -26.93 32.58 -0.69
CA ASP A 394 -25.52 32.72 -0.32
C ASP A 394 -25.31 33.80 0.76
N ALA A 395 -26.15 34.84 0.76
CA ALA A 395 -26.16 35.91 1.76
C ALA A 395 -26.70 35.49 3.15
N LEU A 396 -27.31 34.31 3.27
CA LEU A 396 -27.92 33.83 4.53
C LEU A 396 -26.88 33.28 5.51
N SER A 397 -27.24 33.25 6.80
CA SER A 397 -26.47 32.50 7.79
C SER A 397 -26.43 31.00 7.45
N PRO A 398 -25.42 30.23 7.92
CA PRO A 398 -25.35 28.80 7.65
C PRO A 398 -26.62 28.03 8.02
N GLU A 399 -27.25 28.36 9.15
CA GLU A 399 -28.46 27.70 9.65
C GLU A 399 -29.69 28.03 8.80
N GLU A 400 -29.87 29.30 8.41
CA GLU A 400 -30.96 29.71 7.53
C GLU A 400 -30.81 29.07 6.14
N ARG A 401 -29.59 29.07 5.60
CA ARG A 401 -29.28 28.44 4.31
C ARG A 401 -29.56 26.94 4.32
N GLN A 402 -29.25 26.25 5.43
CA GLN A 402 -29.57 24.84 5.61
C GLN A 402 -31.07 24.58 5.56
N GLN A 403 -31.87 25.43 6.22
CA GLN A 403 -33.32 25.30 6.16
C GLN A 403 -33.84 25.48 4.72
N GLU A 404 -33.33 26.44 3.99
CA GLU A 404 -33.74 26.68 2.59
C GLU A 404 -33.25 25.57 1.65
N LEU A 405 -32.06 25.02 1.88
CA LEU A 405 -31.57 23.85 1.16
C LEU A 405 -32.49 22.65 1.35
N MET A 406 -33.01 22.44 2.57
CA MET A 406 -33.99 21.37 2.83
C MET A 406 -35.32 21.61 2.10
N ASN A 407 -35.79 22.85 2.03
CA ASN A 407 -36.99 23.22 1.26
C ASN A 407 -36.80 22.93 -0.24
N TYR A 408 -35.64 23.26 -0.80
CA TYR A 408 -35.30 22.96 -2.19
C TYR A 408 -35.22 21.45 -2.45
N ILE A 409 -34.54 20.68 -1.57
CA ILE A 409 -34.46 19.22 -1.69
C ILE A 409 -35.87 18.61 -1.67
N GLU A 410 -36.73 19.07 -0.75
CA GLU A 410 -38.12 18.64 -0.67
C GLU A 410 -38.89 18.96 -1.95
N ALA A 411 -38.73 20.16 -2.52
CA ALA A 411 -39.36 20.56 -3.77
C ALA A 411 -38.94 19.68 -4.95
N VAL A 412 -37.64 19.37 -5.09
CA VAL A 412 -37.11 18.51 -6.16
C VAL A 412 -37.63 17.08 -6.02
N VAL A 413 -37.56 16.49 -4.82
CA VAL A 413 -38.04 15.12 -4.60
C VAL A 413 -39.53 15.01 -4.85
N ASN A 414 -40.35 15.92 -4.31
CA ASN A 414 -41.80 15.90 -4.53
C ASN A 414 -42.18 16.08 -6.00
N LYS A 415 -41.46 16.94 -6.75
CA LYS A 415 -41.69 17.18 -8.18
C LYS A 415 -41.49 15.92 -9.02
N TYR A 416 -40.46 15.12 -8.74
CA TYR A 416 -40.12 13.94 -9.54
C TYR A 416 -40.38 12.59 -8.83
N HIS A 417 -41.07 12.60 -7.69
CA HIS A 417 -41.40 11.40 -6.91
C HIS A 417 -42.09 10.32 -7.75
N ASP A 418 -43.04 10.72 -8.59
CA ASP A 418 -43.86 9.80 -9.41
C ASP A 418 -43.21 9.47 -10.76
N ASN A 419 -41.99 9.97 -11.04
CA ASN A 419 -41.27 9.67 -12.27
C ASN A 419 -40.55 8.32 -12.17
N GLU A 420 -41.00 7.31 -12.92
CA GLU A 420 -40.45 5.94 -12.89
C GLU A 420 -39.06 5.80 -13.56
N ASN A 421 -38.61 6.82 -14.30
CA ASN A 421 -37.29 6.81 -14.93
C ASN A 421 -36.22 7.36 -14.00
N VAL A 422 -36.56 8.21 -13.03
CA VAL A 422 -35.69 8.49 -11.88
C VAL A 422 -35.60 7.22 -11.05
N ILE A 423 -34.42 6.61 -10.97
CA ILE A 423 -34.20 5.34 -10.25
C ILE A 423 -33.36 5.52 -8.98
N MET A 424 -32.73 6.67 -8.80
CA MET A 424 -31.79 6.92 -7.71
C MET A 424 -31.65 8.42 -7.48
N TRP A 425 -31.63 8.80 -6.21
CA TRP A 425 -31.38 10.17 -5.78
C TRP A 425 -29.92 10.31 -5.37
N GLN A 426 -29.19 11.24 -5.95
CA GLN A 426 -27.91 11.62 -5.39
C GLN A 426 -28.06 12.84 -4.50
N VAL A 427 -27.62 12.71 -3.25
CA VAL A 427 -27.62 13.80 -2.28
C VAL A 427 -26.19 14.30 -2.11
N GLU A 428 -25.97 15.52 -2.60
CA GLU A 428 -24.68 16.22 -2.65
C GLU A 428 -23.62 15.52 -3.52
N ASN A 429 -22.64 16.29 -3.99
CA ASN A 429 -21.47 15.80 -4.70
C ASN A 429 -20.22 15.91 -3.82
N GLU A 430 -19.66 14.76 -3.44
CA GLU A 430 -18.42 14.69 -2.64
C GLU A 430 -18.43 15.62 -1.41
N PRO A 431 -19.44 15.54 -0.51
CA PRO A 431 -19.69 16.55 0.52
C PRO A 431 -18.57 16.68 1.57
N PHE A 432 -17.68 15.68 1.68
CA PHE A 432 -16.55 15.68 2.62
C PHE A 432 -15.20 16.04 1.98
N LEU A 433 -15.19 16.31 0.67
CA LEU A 433 -14.01 16.73 -0.08
C LEU A 433 -13.93 18.25 -0.07
N PHE A 434 -12.80 18.78 0.42
CA PHE A 434 -12.50 20.21 0.41
C PHE A 434 -12.04 20.64 -0.98
N PHE A 435 -13.00 20.76 -1.90
CA PHE A 435 -12.82 21.14 -3.30
C PHE A 435 -14.02 21.97 -3.78
N GLY A 436 -13.77 22.97 -4.64
CA GLY A 436 -14.77 23.94 -5.10
C GLY A 436 -14.82 25.23 -4.26
N GLN A 437 -15.74 26.14 -4.64
CA GLN A 437 -16.04 27.36 -3.90
C GLN A 437 -17.34 27.16 -3.12
N CYS A 438 -17.21 26.52 -1.96
CA CYS A 438 -18.35 26.17 -1.12
C CYS A 438 -18.32 26.93 0.22
N PRO A 439 -19.47 27.40 0.73
CA PRO A 439 -19.56 27.94 2.07
C PRO A 439 -19.29 26.86 3.12
N GLY A 440 -18.98 27.31 4.34
CA GLY A 440 -18.85 26.40 5.49
C GLY A 440 -20.18 25.70 5.78
N ARG A 441 -20.10 24.41 6.11
CA ARG A 441 -21.25 23.56 6.42
C ARG A 441 -21.13 23.03 7.84
N VAL A 442 -22.25 22.96 8.56
CA VAL A 442 -22.27 22.39 9.92
C VAL A 442 -21.99 20.89 9.85
N ASP A 443 -21.22 20.38 10.82
CA ASP A 443 -20.88 18.96 10.91
C ASP A 443 -22.16 18.09 10.93
N ASP A 444 -22.10 16.94 10.25
CA ASP A 444 -23.16 15.93 10.16
C ASP A 444 -24.50 16.37 9.50
N PHE A 445 -24.55 17.53 8.85
CA PHE A 445 -25.78 17.99 8.15
C PHE A 445 -26.22 17.05 7.02
N MET A 446 -25.29 16.32 6.38
CA MET A 446 -25.60 15.34 5.33
C MET A 446 -26.59 14.28 5.79
N LYS A 447 -26.55 13.92 7.08
CA LYS A 447 -27.52 12.94 7.62
C LYS A 447 -28.94 13.48 7.49
N GLN A 448 -29.17 14.76 7.74
CA GLN A 448 -30.50 15.37 7.72
C GLN A 448 -31.06 15.40 6.30
N GLU A 449 -30.24 15.76 5.30
CA GLU A 449 -30.64 15.74 3.89
C GLU A 449 -31.03 14.33 3.44
N VAL A 450 -30.20 13.34 3.78
CA VAL A 450 -30.47 11.94 3.45
C VAL A 450 -31.73 11.45 4.16
N ASP A 451 -31.91 11.76 5.45
CA ASP A 451 -33.11 11.38 6.20
C ASP A 451 -34.37 12.02 5.60
N LEU A 452 -34.30 13.28 5.15
CA LEU A 452 -35.39 13.96 4.46
C LEU A 452 -35.75 13.24 3.16
N VAL A 453 -34.78 12.99 2.28
CA VAL A 453 -35.04 12.29 1.01
C VAL A 453 -35.65 10.91 1.27
N LYS A 454 -35.14 10.14 2.24
CA LYS A 454 -35.74 8.84 2.63
C LYS A 454 -37.16 8.95 3.17
N SER A 455 -37.49 10.06 3.83
CA SER A 455 -38.83 10.29 4.37
C SER A 455 -39.85 10.66 3.27
N LEU A 456 -39.39 11.33 2.21
CA LEU A 456 -40.21 11.73 1.07
C LEU A 456 -40.33 10.60 0.04
N ASP A 457 -39.25 9.87 -0.20
CA ASP A 457 -39.20 8.71 -1.08
C ASP A 457 -38.31 7.60 -0.48
N SER A 458 -38.96 6.58 0.07
CA SER A 458 -38.29 5.40 0.63
C SER A 458 -38.10 4.26 -0.38
N SER A 459 -38.63 4.42 -1.60
CA SER A 459 -38.64 3.36 -2.61
C SER A 459 -37.36 3.31 -3.44
N ARG A 460 -36.67 4.45 -3.59
CA ARG A 460 -35.46 4.59 -4.40
C ARG A 460 -34.20 4.66 -3.52
N PRO A 461 -33.08 4.05 -3.94
CA PRO A 461 -31.81 4.16 -3.24
C PRO A 461 -31.25 5.58 -3.30
N ILE A 462 -30.48 5.94 -2.26
CA ILE A 462 -29.71 7.18 -2.22
C ILE A 462 -28.25 6.92 -2.57
N LEU A 463 -27.70 7.69 -3.50
CA LEU A 463 -26.30 7.74 -3.86
C LEU A 463 -25.57 8.80 -3.04
N ALA A 464 -24.51 8.38 -2.35
CA ALA A 464 -23.54 9.27 -1.74
C ALA A 464 -22.20 9.16 -2.49
N THR A 465 -21.53 10.28 -2.75
CA THR A 465 -20.30 10.29 -3.56
C THR A 465 -19.10 10.85 -2.79
N ASP A 466 -17.88 10.48 -3.20
CA ASP A 466 -16.62 11.05 -2.69
C ASP A 466 -15.45 10.82 -3.68
N GLY A 467 -14.36 11.56 -3.50
CA GLY A 467 -13.21 11.55 -4.41
C GLY A 467 -12.48 10.21 -4.46
N GLY A 468 -12.25 9.71 -5.67
CA GLY A 468 -11.55 8.46 -5.91
C GLY A 468 -10.14 8.45 -5.37
N GLU A 469 -9.37 9.47 -5.71
CA GLU A 469 -7.93 9.48 -5.52
C GLU A 469 -7.54 9.98 -4.13
N ALA A 470 -8.29 10.95 -3.60
CA ALA A 470 -8.00 11.62 -2.32
C ALA A 470 -9.14 11.57 -1.28
N GLY A 471 -10.36 11.16 -1.67
CA GLY A 471 -11.54 11.16 -0.79
C GLY A 471 -11.49 10.11 0.32
N ARG A 472 -12.25 10.36 1.39
CA ARG A 472 -12.39 9.47 2.57
C ARG A 472 -13.70 8.69 2.44
N TRP A 473 -13.75 7.79 1.46
CA TRP A 473 -14.94 7.02 1.06
C TRP A 473 -15.81 6.52 2.23
N PHE A 474 -15.21 6.03 3.32
CA PHE A 474 -15.96 5.54 4.48
C PHE A 474 -16.87 6.59 5.15
N LYS A 475 -16.60 7.89 4.98
CA LYS A 475 -17.46 8.96 5.50
C LYS A 475 -18.73 9.07 4.66
N ALA A 476 -18.60 9.18 3.35
CA ALA A 476 -19.74 9.29 2.42
C ALA A 476 -20.53 7.98 2.32
N ALA A 477 -19.85 6.83 2.22
CA ALA A 477 -20.47 5.52 2.06
C ALA A 477 -21.38 5.09 3.23
N ARG A 478 -21.31 5.77 4.38
CA ARG A 478 -22.21 5.51 5.53
C ARG A 478 -23.60 6.13 5.37
N TYR A 479 -23.75 7.13 4.50
CA TYR A 479 -25.00 7.89 4.35
C TYR A 479 -25.87 7.40 3.18
N GLY A 480 -25.27 7.01 2.06
CA GLY A 480 -26.00 6.49 0.90
C GLY A 480 -26.25 4.98 0.98
N ASP A 481 -27.26 4.49 0.28
CA ASP A 481 -27.49 3.06 0.02
C ASP A 481 -26.54 2.53 -1.07
N VAL A 482 -26.12 3.42 -1.99
CA VAL A 482 -25.08 3.20 -2.99
C VAL A 482 -23.95 4.20 -2.77
N PHE A 483 -22.71 3.78 -3.02
CA PHE A 483 -21.55 4.68 -3.00
C PHE A 483 -21.00 4.93 -4.41
N GLY A 484 -20.78 6.20 -4.75
CA GLY A 484 -20.19 6.63 -6.02
C GLY A 484 -18.79 7.21 -5.83
N SER A 485 -17.84 6.82 -6.67
CA SER A 485 -16.50 7.42 -6.69
C SER A 485 -16.23 8.15 -7.99
N THR A 486 -15.39 9.17 -7.92
CA THR A 486 -14.69 9.71 -9.10
C THR A 486 -13.55 8.79 -9.52
N MET A 487 -13.12 8.90 -10.78
CA MET A 487 -11.99 8.17 -11.36
C MET A 487 -11.31 9.04 -12.42
N TYR A 488 -10.41 9.90 -11.94
CA TYR A 488 -9.51 10.69 -12.75
C TYR A 488 -8.15 10.02 -12.85
N ARG A 489 -7.57 10.06 -14.04
CA ARG A 489 -6.26 9.45 -14.33
C ARG A 489 -5.21 10.48 -14.65
N ARG A 490 -5.59 11.59 -15.29
CA ARG A 490 -4.70 12.69 -15.68
C ARG A 490 -5.28 14.00 -15.22
N VAL A 491 -4.53 14.74 -14.42
CA VAL A 491 -5.02 15.98 -13.80
C VAL A 491 -3.97 17.08 -13.84
N TYR A 492 -4.44 18.32 -13.76
CA TYR A 492 -3.60 19.47 -13.46
C TYR A 492 -3.84 19.93 -12.01
N SER A 493 -2.79 19.90 -11.19
CA SER A 493 -2.90 20.33 -9.79
C SER A 493 -2.93 21.85 -9.69
N ALA A 494 -3.98 22.42 -9.10
CA ALA A 494 -4.04 23.87 -8.83
C ALA A 494 -2.86 24.39 -7.96
N ARG A 495 -2.27 23.55 -7.10
CA ARG A 495 -1.21 23.95 -6.16
C ARG A 495 0.20 23.83 -6.72
N PHE A 496 0.46 22.77 -7.51
CA PHE A 496 1.80 22.44 -7.98
C PHE A 496 1.89 22.27 -9.50
N GLY A 497 0.78 22.37 -10.23
CA GLY A 497 0.74 22.17 -11.68
C GLY A 497 1.64 23.13 -12.46
N TRP A 498 1.89 24.33 -11.93
CA TRP A 498 2.84 25.27 -12.53
C TRP A 498 4.30 24.78 -12.51
N LEU A 499 4.66 23.84 -11.61
CA LEU A 499 5.98 23.22 -11.53
C LEU A 499 6.07 21.91 -12.31
N VAL A 500 5.07 21.05 -12.17
CA VAL A 500 5.12 19.66 -12.68
C VAL A 500 4.31 19.45 -13.95
N GLY A 501 3.53 20.46 -14.38
CA GLY A 501 2.59 20.34 -15.49
C GLY A 501 1.41 19.42 -15.16
N VAL A 502 0.86 18.84 -16.22
CA VAL A 502 -0.16 17.79 -16.14
C VAL A 502 0.50 16.49 -15.73
N VAL A 503 -0.13 15.76 -14.81
CA VAL A 503 0.40 14.52 -14.25
C VAL A 503 -0.59 13.39 -14.37
N ASP A 504 -0.07 12.22 -14.75
CA ASP A 504 -0.80 10.96 -14.63
C ASP A 504 -0.69 10.47 -13.18
N TYR A 505 -1.83 10.21 -12.55
CA TYR A 505 -1.83 9.65 -11.22
C TYR A 505 -1.17 8.26 -11.25
N PRO A 506 -0.19 7.99 -10.36
CA PRO A 506 0.51 6.71 -10.31
C PRO A 506 -0.33 5.65 -9.59
N LEU A 507 -1.63 5.58 -9.89
CA LEU A 507 -2.60 4.67 -9.29
C LEU A 507 -2.88 3.55 -10.30
N SER A 508 -2.78 2.31 -9.84
CA SER A 508 -3.19 1.14 -10.63
C SER A 508 -4.68 0.85 -10.40
N PRO A 509 -5.35 0.09 -11.29
CA PRO A 509 -6.75 -0.28 -11.09
C PRO A 509 -7.02 -0.97 -9.74
N SER A 510 -6.05 -1.74 -9.25
CA SER A 510 -6.13 -2.44 -7.95
C SER A 510 -6.25 -1.49 -6.74
N PHE A 511 -5.85 -0.22 -6.88
CA PHE A 511 -6.02 0.79 -5.84
C PHE A 511 -7.49 0.98 -5.45
N PHE A 512 -8.38 1.10 -6.44
CA PHE A 512 -9.80 1.31 -6.20
C PHE A 512 -10.46 0.09 -5.56
N ARG A 513 -10.13 -1.13 -6.02
CA ARG A 513 -10.61 -2.39 -5.40
C ARG A 513 -10.17 -2.54 -3.95
N LEU A 514 -8.95 -2.11 -3.67
CA LEU A 514 -8.41 -2.15 -2.32
C LEU A 514 -9.12 -1.15 -1.42
N LYS A 515 -9.29 0.09 -1.91
CA LYS A 515 -10.02 1.13 -1.20
C LYS A 515 -11.46 0.71 -0.93
N GLU A 516 -12.13 0.10 -1.91
CA GLU A 516 -13.47 -0.48 -1.78
C GLU A 516 -13.52 -1.52 -0.64
N ASN A 517 -12.66 -2.54 -0.67
CA ASN A 517 -12.64 -3.60 0.35
C ASN A 517 -12.37 -3.06 1.77
N ILE A 518 -11.47 -2.07 1.90
CA ILE A 518 -11.23 -1.41 3.18
C ILE A 518 -12.48 -0.68 3.66
N VAL A 519 -13.18 0.01 2.77
CA VAL A 519 -14.40 0.75 3.11
C VAL A 519 -15.52 -0.20 3.51
N ARG A 520 -15.76 -1.28 2.77
CA ARG A 520 -16.72 -2.34 3.12
C ARG A 520 -16.48 -2.87 4.54
N TRP A 521 -15.22 -3.13 4.88
CA TRP A 521 -14.83 -3.53 6.25
C TRP A 521 -15.08 -2.42 7.29
N LEU A 522 -14.74 -1.16 6.99
CA LEU A 522 -14.91 -0.02 7.90
C LEU A 522 -16.38 0.35 8.18
N ILE A 523 -17.29 0.07 7.25
CA ILE A 523 -18.72 0.34 7.39
C ILE A 523 -19.53 -0.92 7.73
N ASN A 524 -18.89 -2.10 7.72
CA ASN A 524 -19.51 -3.40 7.93
C ASN A 524 -20.70 -3.66 6.97
N ASP A 525 -20.51 -3.32 5.70
CA ASP A 525 -21.49 -3.54 4.63
C ASP A 525 -20.76 -4.06 3.39
N TYR A 526 -20.80 -5.37 3.20
CA TYR A 526 -20.10 -6.07 2.14
C TYR A 526 -20.91 -6.17 0.84
N GLU A 527 -22.22 -5.91 0.89
CA GLU A 527 -23.13 -6.02 -0.26
C GLU A 527 -23.46 -4.67 -0.89
N LYS A 528 -23.12 -3.55 -0.22
CA LYS A 528 -23.31 -2.19 -0.75
C LYS A 528 -22.82 -2.05 -2.19
N PRO A 529 -23.62 -1.54 -3.13
CA PRO A 529 -23.14 -1.27 -4.48
C PRO A 529 -22.13 -0.11 -4.50
N PHE A 530 -21.02 -0.29 -5.22
CA PHE A 530 -20.02 0.74 -5.48
C PHE A 530 -19.97 0.99 -6.99
N ILE A 531 -20.13 2.25 -7.38
CA ILE A 531 -20.14 2.67 -8.78
C ILE A 531 -19.11 3.76 -9.02
N ILE A 532 -18.70 3.94 -10.26
CA ILE A 532 -17.90 5.10 -10.67
C ILE A 532 -18.85 6.12 -11.27
N ILE A 533 -19.10 7.20 -10.55
CA ILE A 533 -20.08 8.22 -10.94
C ILE A 533 -19.45 9.34 -11.79
N GLU A 534 -18.11 9.43 -11.82
CA GLU A 534 -17.35 10.37 -12.65
C GLU A 534 -16.09 9.70 -13.19
N LEU A 535 -16.19 9.02 -14.32
CA LEU A 535 -15.06 8.49 -15.06
C LEU A 535 -14.56 9.54 -16.04
N GLN A 536 -13.31 9.99 -15.88
CA GLN A 536 -12.71 11.02 -16.71
C GLN A 536 -12.85 10.71 -18.21
N SER A 537 -13.64 11.52 -18.91
CA SER A 537 -13.84 11.46 -20.36
C SER A 537 -13.60 12.81 -21.05
N GLU A 538 -13.06 13.78 -20.31
CA GLU A 538 -12.66 15.11 -20.78
C GLU A 538 -11.21 15.44 -20.41
N PRO A 539 -10.57 16.39 -21.13
CA PRO A 539 -9.25 16.90 -20.77
C PRO A 539 -9.29 17.67 -19.45
N TRP A 540 -8.22 17.54 -18.67
CA TRP A 540 -7.97 18.36 -17.49
C TRP A 540 -6.61 19.03 -17.63
N GLY A 541 -6.63 20.33 -17.96
CA GLY A 541 -5.44 21.13 -18.20
C GLY A 541 -5.25 22.27 -17.20
N GLU A 542 -4.29 23.14 -17.53
CA GLU A 542 -3.98 24.37 -16.82
C GLU A 542 -5.12 25.40 -16.80
N LEU A 543 -6.03 25.30 -17.77
CA LEU A 543 -7.26 26.09 -17.89
C LEU A 543 -8.45 25.12 -17.97
N GLY A 544 -9.66 25.64 -17.77
CA GLY A 544 -10.88 24.87 -18.02
C GLY A 544 -11.00 24.45 -19.49
N THR A 545 -11.66 23.33 -19.77
CA THR A 545 -11.85 22.81 -21.13
C THR A 545 -12.29 23.86 -22.15
N PRO A 546 -13.26 24.75 -21.87
CA PRO A 546 -13.68 25.79 -22.83
C PRO A 546 -12.58 26.80 -23.20
N GLU A 547 -11.59 26.98 -22.33
CA GLU A 547 -10.48 27.93 -22.52
C GLU A 547 -9.26 27.28 -23.19
N LEU A 548 -9.20 25.95 -23.23
CA LEU A 548 -8.14 25.22 -23.92
C LEU A 548 -8.41 25.18 -25.43
N ASN A 549 -7.38 25.42 -26.23
CA ASN A 549 -7.49 25.22 -27.67
C ASN A 549 -7.60 23.72 -28.01
N TYR A 550 -8.19 23.40 -29.17
CA TYR A 550 -8.47 22.02 -29.59
C TYR A 550 -7.24 21.11 -29.63
N GLU A 551 -6.09 21.64 -30.08
CA GLU A 551 -4.83 20.89 -30.13
C GLU A 551 -4.41 20.45 -28.72
N ARG A 552 -4.47 21.39 -27.75
CA ARG A 552 -4.15 21.12 -26.36
C ARG A 552 -5.14 20.17 -25.70
N GLN A 553 -6.44 20.31 -25.97
CA GLN A 553 -7.46 19.37 -25.49
C GLN A 553 -7.16 17.94 -25.97
N THR A 554 -6.83 17.78 -27.25
CA THR A 554 -6.54 16.47 -27.88
C THR A 554 -5.21 15.89 -27.40
N GLU A 555 -4.21 16.73 -27.11
CA GLU A 555 -2.96 16.31 -26.48
C GLU A 555 -3.18 15.75 -25.08
N LEU A 556 -4.01 16.45 -24.29
CA LEU A 556 -4.33 16.05 -22.92
C LEU A 556 -5.21 14.81 -22.86
N PHE A 557 -6.18 14.69 -23.77
CA PHE A 557 -7.18 13.63 -23.77
C PHE A 557 -7.43 13.10 -25.20
N SER A 558 -6.45 12.35 -25.72
CA SER A 558 -6.56 11.73 -27.04
C SER A 558 -7.49 10.52 -27.06
N LEU A 559 -7.91 10.08 -28.25
CA LEU A 559 -8.69 8.85 -28.41
C LEU A 559 -7.98 7.61 -27.84
N ASP A 560 -6.66 7.54 -27.96
CA ASP A 560 -5.89 6.43 -27.40
C ASP A 560 -5.89 6.47 -25.87
N TYR A 561 -5.77 7.67 -25.29
CA TYR A 561 -5.90 7.86 -23.85
C TYR A 561 -7.31 7.52 -23.34
N PHE A 562 -8.36 7.89 -24.07
CA PHE A 562 -9.74 7.48 -23.78
C PHE A 562 -9.87 5.95 -23.76
N LYS A 563 -9.38 5.25 -24.79
CA LYS A 563 -9.39 3.78 -24.84
C LYS A 563 -8.64 3.15 -23.66
N GLU A 564 -7.52 3.74 -23.27
CA GLU A 564 -6.78 3.32 -22.08
C GLU A 564 -7.58 3.55 -20.79
N THR A 565 -8.30 4.67 -20.67
CA THR A 565 -9.16 4.95 -19.53
C THR A 565 -10.31 3.96 -19.43
N ILE A 566 -10.91 3.56 -20.56
CA ILE A 566 -11.92 2.49 -20.58
C ILE A 566 -11.33 1.15 -20.15
N ARG A 567 -10.12 0.79 -20.59
CA ARG A 567 -9.45 -0.44 -20.13
C ARG A 567 -9.14 -0.39 -18.63
N PHE A 568 -8.59 0.73 -18.16
CA PHE A 568 -8.29 0.97 -16.76
C PHE A 568 -9.56 0.84 -15.89
N ALA A 569 -10.66 1.46 -16.32
CA ALA A 569 -11.97 1.35 -15.68
C ALA A 569 -12.39 -0.11 -15.59
N LYS A 570 -12.40 -0.87 -16.70
CA LYS A 570 -12.74 -2.32 -16.68
C LYS A 570 -11.92 -3.11 -15.66
N ASP A 571 -10.61 -2.82 -15.58
CA ASP A 571 -9.66 -3.45 -14.67
C ASP A 571 -9.82 -3.06 -13.19
N THR A 572 -10.67 -2.06 -12.89
CA THR A 572 -11.04 -1.73 -11.50
C THR A 572 -12.13 -2.62 -10.94
N GLY A 573 -12.94 -3.29 -11.77
CA GLY A 573 -13.89 -4.29 -11.29
C GLY A 573 -15.25 -3.80 -10.78
N PHE A 574 -15.60 -2.51 -10.91
CA PHE A 574 -16.95 -1.98 -10.59
C PHE A 574 -17.94 -2.21 -11.73
N ASP A 575 -19.20 -2.49 -11.46
CA ASP A 575 -20.15 -2.89 -12.51
C ASP A 575 -20.79 -1.72 -13.28
N GLU A 576 -20.70 -0.50 -12.75
CA GLU A 576 -21.29 0.69 -13.37
C GLU A 576 -20.29 1.86 -13.43
N TYR A 577 -20.22 2.51 -14.60
CA TYR A 577 -19.38 3.68 -14.84
C TYR A 577 -20.16 4.78 -15.57
N TYR A 578 -20.04 6.00 -15.09
CA TYR A 578 -20.61 7.19 -15.71
C TYR A 578 -19.50 8.04 -16.31
N LEU A 579 -19.53 8.23 -17.63
CA LEU A 579 -18.57 9.09 -18.33
C LEU A 579 -18.81 10.55 -17.94
N TRP A 580 -17.73 11.26 -17.65
CA TRP A 580 -17.70 12.66 -17.30
C TRP A 580 -17.06 13.48 -18.44
N GLY A 581 -17.85 14.33 -19.10
CA GLY A 581 -17.47 15.05 -20.33
C GLY A 581 -18.08 14.43 -21.59
N GLY A 582 -19.39 14.24 -21.58
CA GLY A 582 -20.12 13.73 -22.75
C GLY A 582 -20.59 14.84 -23.70
N GLU A 583 -20.64 16.07 -23.19
CA GLU A 583 -20.90 17.32 -23.92
C GLU A 583 -19.68 17.75 -24.73
#